data_AF-A0A0C3D275-F1
#
_entry.id   AF-A0A0C3D275-F1
#
_cell.length_a   1.000
_cell.length_b   1.000
_cell.length_c   1.000
_cell.angle_alpha   90.00
_cell.angle_beta   90.00
_cell.angle_gamma   90.00
#
_symmetry.space_group_name_H-M   'P 1'
#
loop_
_entity.id
_entity.type
_entity.pdbx_description
1 polymer ?
#
loop_
_entity_poly.entity_id
_entity_poly.type
_entity_poly.pdbx_seq_one_letter_code
_entity_poly.pdbx_strand_id
1 'polypeptide(L)'
;ICKLSFKIIHSSTLLLPAWVVTLKDLGMPVKMIPRDVSTRWNSLFDLANFICKHETAIESITDKQKLKMTDLALDAHEWVLLRQLRDILKDATLFFSCGTPNLPMVLPAMDYIDEAFTNGILKKEVLDPAIRTAIGLGKKTLNRYYSKTDTSDLYRIAMGK
;
A
#
# COMPACT_ATOMS: atom_id res chain seq x y z
N ILE A 1 5.36 3.73 8.21
CA ILE A 1 4.52 4.66 7.40
C ILE A 1 3.15 5.03 7.99
N CYS A 2 2.27 4.10 8.41
CA CYS A 2 0.91 4.46 8.87
C CYS A 2 0.93 5.33 10.13
N LYS A 3 1.81 5.02 11.08
CA LYS A 3 2.05 5.83 12.29
C LYS A 3 2.54 7.25 11.95
N LEU A 4 3.38 7.38 10.92
CA LEU A 4 3.90 8.66 10.44
C LEU A 4 2.77 9.54 9.89
N SER A 5 1.99 9.01 8.95
CA SER A 5 0.81 9.68 8.40
C SER A 5 -0.17 10.10 9.51
N PHE A 6 -0.49 9.18 10.42
CA PHE A 6 -1.37 9.46 11.54
C PHE A 6 -0.86 10.62 12.41
N LYS A 7 0.42 10.60 12.84
CA LYS A 7 0.98 11.68 13.66
C LYS A 7 0.94 13.03 12.95
N ILE A 8 1.28 13.08 11.66
CA ILE A 8 1.30 14.32 10.90
C ILE A 8 -0.12 14.88 10.75
N ILE A 9 -1.09 14.04 10.34
CA ILE A 9 -2.48 14.46 10.13
C ILE A 9 -3.13 14.96 11.43
N HIS A 10 -2.85 14.30 12.55
CA HIS A 10 -3.49 14.62 13.83
C HIS A 10 -2.76 15.68 14.67
N SER A 11 -1.60 16.17 14.23
CA SER A 11 -0.89 17.29 14.87
C SER A 11 -1.11 18.57 14.09
N SER A 12 -2.30 19.16 14.26
CA SER A 12 -2.74 20.36 13.53
C SER A 12 -1.89 21.60 13.80
N THR A 13 -1.22 21.68 14.95
CA THR A 13 -0.48 22.87 15.39
C THR A 13 1.02 22.80 15.15
N LEU A 14 1.60 21.61 15.04
CA LEU A 14 3.06 21.43 14.97
C LEU A 14 3.49 20.70 13.70
N LEU A 15 3.11 19.43 13.55
CA LEU A 15 3.62 18.61 12.45
C LEU A 15 2.95 18.92 11.12
N LEU A 16 1.64 19.20 11.13
CA LEU A 16 0.92 19.50 9.90
C LEU A 16 1.39 20.83 9.27
N PRO A 17 1.55 21.94 10.03
CA PRO A 17 2.15 23.15 9.47
C PRO A 17 3.59 22.93 9.02
N ALA A 18 4.40 22.18 9.79
CA ALA A 18 5.77 21.86 9.42
C ALA A 18 5.86 21.06 8.10
N TRP A 19 4.91 20.15 7.85
CA TRP A 19 4.78 19.43 6.59
C TRP A 19 4.51 20.38 5.43
N VAL A 20 3.54 21.28 5.58
CA VAL A 20 3.21 22.27 4.54
C VAL A 20 4.38 23.18 4.23
N VAL A 21 5.10 23.66 5.26
CA VAL A 21 6.32 24.48 5.08
C VAL A 21 7.40 23.69 4.35
N THR A 22 7.65 22.44 4.75
CA THR A 22 8.67 21.59 4.11
C THR A 22 8.35 21.34 2.62
N LEU A 23 7.08 21.12 2.26
CA LEU A 23 6.69 21.00 0.85
C LEU A 23 6.92 22.29 0.06
N LYS A 24 6.63 23.46 0.66
CA LYS A 24 6.86 24.76 0.03
C LYS A 24 8.36 25.03 -0.17
N ASP A 25 9.17 24.75 0.85
CA ASP A 25 10.62 24.94 0.80
C ASP A 25 11.27 24.07 -0.30
N LEU A 26 10.73 22.87 -0.53
CA LEU A 26 11.16 21.95 -1.59
C LEU A 26 10.52 22.25 -2.96
N GLY A 27 9.70 23.29 -3.08
CA GLY A 27 8.99 23.63 -4.33
C GLY A 27 7.96 22.58 -4.78
N MET A 28 7.53 21.69 -3.89
CA MET A 28 6.56 20.64 -4.19
C MET A 28 5.12 21.15 -4.03
N PRO A 29 4.15 20.64 -4.81
CA PRO A 29 2.75 21.00 -4.63
C PRO A 29 2.27 20.57 -3.25
N VAL A 30 1.65 21.51 -2.52
CA VAL A 30 1.12 21.24 -1.18
C VAL A 30 -0.02 20.21 -1.29
N LYS A 31 0.27 18.98 -0.89
CA LYS A 31 -0.70 17.88 -0.79
C LYS A 31 -0.69 17.28 0.61
N MET A 32 -1.89 16.94 1.07
CA MET A 32 -2.07 16.24 2.33
C MET A 32 -1.63 14.79 2.20
N ILE A 33 -0.93 14.28 3.21
CA ILE A 33 -0.59 12.85 3.29
C ILE A 33 -1.90 12.05 3.37
N PRO A 34 -2.08 11.01 2.54
CA PRO A 34 -3.23 10.12 2.65
C PRO A 34 -3.30 9.44 4.01
N ARG A 35 -4.51 9.15 4.48
CA ARG A 35 -4.73 8.34 5.67
C ARG A 35 -4.91 6.88 5.27
N ASP A 36 -4.28 5.99 6.01
CA ASP A 36 -4.59 4.56 5.93
C ASP A 36 -5.92 4.26 6.64
N VAL A 37 -6.84 3.58 5.94
CA VAL A 37 -8.21 3.33 6.36
C VAL A 37 -8.52 1.85 6.16
N SER A 38 -8.68 1.11 7.26
CA SER A 38 -8.89 -0.35 7.25
C SER A 38 -10.05 -0.81 6.33
N THR A 39 -11.12 -0.03 6.22
CA THR A 39 -12.29 -0.36 5.39
C THR A 39 -12.14 0.02 3.92
N ARG A 40 -11.07 0.74 3.55
CA ARG A 40 -10.81 1.19 2.18
C ARG A 40 -9.60 0.44 1.64
N TRP A 41 -9.87 -0.59 0.83
CA TRP A 41 -8.85 -1.56 0.37
C TRP A 41 -7.59 -0.92 -0.24
N ASN A 42 -7.73 0.19 -0.96
CA ASN A 42 -6.62 0.87 -1.63
C ASN A 42 -5.84 1.88 -0.76
N SER A 43 -6.23 2.12 0.49
CA SER A 43 -5.64 3.19 1.31
C SER A 43 -4.15 2.98 1.60
N LEU A 44 -3.74 1.74 1.86
CA LEU A 44 -2.34 1.41 2.16
C LEU A 44 -1.47 1.60 0.92
N PHE A 45 -1.97 1.20 -0.25
CA PHE A 45 -1.29 1.44 -1.52
C PHE A 45 -1.17 2.94 -1.81
N ASP A 46 -2.27 3.69 -1.68
CA ASP A 46 -2.30 5.14 -1.89
C ASP A 46 -1.29 5.84 -0.97
N LEU A 47 -1.23 5.43 0.31
CA LEU A 47 -0.26 5.94 1.27
C LEU A 47 1.19 5.60 0.89
N ALA A 48 1.48 4.34 0.58
CA ALA A 48 2.83 3.90 0.21
C ALA A 48 3.31 4.61 -1.07
N ASN A 49 2.44 4.70 -2.08
CA ASN A 49 2.70 5.41 -3.32
C ASN A 49 2.94 6.90 -3.08
N PHE A 50 2.17 7.53 -2.20
CA PHE A 50 2.36 8.94 -1.84
C PHE A 50 3.70 9.17 -1.15
N ILE A 51 4.05 8.34 -0.15
CA ILE A 51 5.29 8.49 0.61
C ILE A 51 6.51 8.28 -0.29
N CYS A 52 6.50 7.29 -1.18
CA CYS A 52 7.58 7.11 -2.16
C CYS A 52 7.74 8.31 -3.10
N LYS A 53 6.66 9.02 -3.43
CA LYS A 53 6.73 10.23 -4.28
C LYS A 53 7.23 11.48 -3.55
N HIS A 54 7.15 11.48 -2.21
CA HIS A 54 7.53 12.61 -1.37
C HIS A 54 8.69 12.22 -0.43
N GLU A 55 9.56 11.31 -0.87
CA GLU A 55 10.68 10.78 -0.09
C GLU A 55 11.53 11.89 0.53
N THR A 56 11.96 12.86 -0.28
CA THR A 56 12.77 14.00 0.18
C THR A 56 12.07 14.86 1.24
N ALA A 57 10.77 15.08 1.10
CA ALA A 57 9.98 15.81 2.09
C ALA A 57 9.79 15.03 3.39
N ILE A 58 9.64 13.70 3.28
CA ILE A 58 9.53 12.81 4.43
C ILE A 58 10.85 12.74 5.19
N GLU A 59 11.97 12.58 4.49
CA GLU A 59 13.29 12.62 5.11
C GLU A 59 13.53 13.97 5.81
N SER A 60 13.24 15.09 5.14
CA SER A 60 13.41 16.43 5.71
C SER A 60 12.56 16.67 6.96
N ILE A 61 11.31 16.21 7.00
CA ILE A 61 10.46 16.39 8.19
C ILE A 61 10.85 15.43 9.32
N THR A 62 11.33 14.23 9.01
CA THR A 62 11.80 13.27 10.05
C THR A 62 13.17 13.62 10.61
N ASP A 63 14.05 14.22 9.80
CA ASP A 63 15.40 14.65 10.20
C ASP A 63 15.39 15.91 11.07
N LYS A 64 14.32 16.71 11.03
CA LYS A 64 14.12 17.86 11.93
C LYS A 64 14.01 17.38 13.38
N GLN A 65 15.15 17.30 14.06
CA GLN A 65 15.34 16.83 15.44
C GLN A 65 14.41 17.53 16.44
N LYS A 66 13.97 18.75 16.14
CA LYS A 66 13.02 19.54 16.93
C LYS A 66 11.60 18.94 16.99
N LEU A 67 11.21 18.11 16.02
CA LEU A 67 9.84 17.61 15.89
C LEU A 67 9.61 16.26 16.60
N LYS A 68 10.63 15.67 17.24
CA LYS A 68 10.59 14.31 17.83
C LYS A 68 10.05 13.27 16.83
N MET A 69 10.43 13.42 15.56
CA MET A 69 10.03 12.54 14.45
C MET A 69 11.15 11.60 14.00
N THR A 70 12.32 11.70 14.61
CA THR A 70 13.50 10.86 14.33
C THR A 70 13.20 9.37 14.49
N ASP A 71 12.38 9.00 15.47
CA ASP A 71 11.99 7.60 15.72
C ASP A 71 11.06 7.02 14.63
N LEU A 72 10.59 7.86 13.71
CA LEU A 72 9.76 7.47 12.56
C LEU A 72 10.48 7.69 11.23
N ALA A 73 11.75 8.07 11.26
CA ALA A 73 12.60 8.12 10.08
C ALA A 73 12.73 6.70 9.54
N LEU A 74 12.55 6.58 8.22
CA LEU A 74 12.72 5.31 7.53
C LEU A 74 14.20 5.12 7.23
N ASP A 75 14.75 3.96 7.57
CA ASP A 75 16.09 3.60 7.14
C ASP A 75 16.13 3.18 5.66
N ALA A 76 17.34 3.03 5.10
CA ALA A 76 17.52 2.67 3.69
C ALA A 76 16.86 1.33 3.33
N HIS A 77 16.84 0.37 4.27
CA HIS A 77 16.22 -0.92 4.09
C HIS A 77 14.68 -0.82 4.14
N GLU A 78 14.13 -0.07 5.08
CA GLU A 78 12.68 0.18 5.17
C GLU A 78 12.14 0.90 3.93
N TRP A 79 12.92 1.81 3.33
CA TRP A 79 12.59 2.41 2.04
C TRP A 79 12.52 1.38 0.90
N VAL A 80 13.43 0.42 0.87
CA VAL A 80 13.40 -0.68 -0.10
C VAL A 80 12.15 -1.54 0.13
N LEU A 81 11.86 -1.93 1.37
CA LEU A 81 10.65 -2.68 1.72
C LEU A 81 9.38 -1.94 1.31
N LEU A 82 9.33 -0.63 1.54
CA LEU A 82 8.18 0.21 1.18
C LEU A 82 7.93 0.22 -0.33
N ARG A 83 9.00 0.36 -1.13
CA ARG A 83 8.89 0.34 -2.60
C ARG A 83 8.44 -1.03 -3.10
N GLN A 84 9.00 -2.11 -2.56
CA GLN A 84 8.58 -3.48 -2.88
C GLN A 84 7.11 -3.70 -2.54
N LEU A 85 6.66 -3.29 -1.35
CA LEU A 85 5.27 -3.38 -0.93
C LEU A 85 4.33 -2.60 -1.86
N ARG A 86 4.71 -1.35 -2.19
CA ARG A 86 3.95 -0.51 -3.15
C ARG A 86 3.78 -1.23 -4.49
N ASP A 87 4.86 -1.79 -5.02
CA ASP A 87 4.85 -2.39 -6.36
C ASP A 87 4.01 -3.68 -6.39
N ILE A 88 4.04 -4.49 -5.34
CA ILE A 88 3.18 -5.68 -5.22
C ILE A 88 1.70 -5.30 -5.14
N LEU A 89 1.38 -4.24 -4.39
CA LEU A 89 -0.01 -3.80 -4.24
C LEU A 89 -0.56 -3.07 -5.47
N LYS A 90 0.32 -2.53 -6.32
CA LYS A 90 -0.03 -1.64 -7.43
C LYS A 90 -1.05 -2.25 -8.37
N ASP A 91 -0.72 -3.40 -8.94
CA ASP A 91 -1.48 -3.90 -10.08
C ASP A 91 -2.87 -4.40 -9.67
N ALA A 92 -2.96 -5.07 -8.51
CA ALA A 92 -4.24 -5.44 -7.90
C ALA A 92 -5.11 -4.21 -7.60
N THR A 93 -4.49 -3.15 -7.03
CA THR A 93 -5.22 -1.93 -6.66
C THR A 93 -5.73 -1.18 -7.88
N LEU A 94 -4.92 -1.07 -8.94
CA LEU A 94 -5.32 -0.40 -10.17
C LEU A 94 -6.43 -1.16 -10.90
N PHE A 95 -6.36 -2.50 -10.94
CA PHE A 95 -7.39 -3.33 -11.57
C PHE A 95 -8.77 -3.08 -10.97
N PHE A 96 -8.91 -3.16 -9.65
CA PHE A 96 -10.20 -2.94 -8.98
C PHE A 96 -10.64 -1.47 -8.92
N SER A 97 -9.76 -0.55 -9.27
CA SER A 97 -10.11 0.87 -9.39
C SER A 97 -10.75 1.19 -10.75
N CYS A 98 -10.83 0.24 -11.69
CA CYS A 98 -11.58 0.41 -12.93
C CYS A 98 -13.10 0.36 -12.66
N GLY A 99 -13.85 1.32 -13.22
CA GLY A 99 -15.23 1.65 -12.80
C GLY A 99 -16.33 0.63 -13.13
N THR A 100 -16.02 -0.64 -13.37
CA THR A 100 -17.01 -1.69 -13.65
C THR A 100 -16.64 -3.04 -13.00
N PRO A 101 -16.53 -3.12 -11.65
CA PRO A 101 -16.46 -4.40 -10.98
C PRO A 101 -17.84 -5.09 -11.08
N ASN A 102 -17.91 -6.19 -11.81
CA ASN A 102 -19.05 -7.10 -11.79
C ASN A 102 -18.65 -8.41 -11.09
N LEU A 103 -19.65 -9.18 -10.65
CA LEU A 103 -19.42 -10.42 -9.91
C LEU A 103 -18.48 -11.41 -10.65
N PRO A 104 -18.61 -11.62 -11.98
CA PRO A 104 -17.64 -12.42 -12.75
C PRO A 104 -16.19 -11.92 -12.70
N MET A 105 -15.96 -10.60 -12.64
CA MET A 105 -14.60 -10.02 -12.67
C MET A 105 -13.79 -10.28 -11.40
N VAL A 106 -14.42 -10.78 -10.32
CA VAL A 106 -13.70 -11.16 -9.11
C VAL A 106 -12.73 -12.32 -9.37
N LEU A 107 -13.12 -13.31 -10.20
CA LEU A 107 -12.27 -14.47 -10.49
C LEU A 107 -11.00 -14.10 -11.27
N PRO A 108 -11.08 -13.41 -12.43
CA PRO A 108 -9.89 -12.93 -13.14
C PRO A 108 -8.97 -12.07 -12.28
N ALA A 109 -9.55 -11.27 -11.38
CA ALA A 109 -8.77 -10.44 -10.48
C ALA A 109 -8.05 -11.25 -9.40
N MET A 110 -8.70 -12.27 -8.86
CA MET A 110 -8.07 -13.22 -7.94
C MET A 110 -6.97 -14.00 -8.66
N ASP A 111 -7.18 -14.44 -9.89
CA ASP A 111 -6.18 -15.18 -10.69
C ASP A 111 -4.95 -14.31 -10.93
N TYR A 112 -5.18 -13.05 -11.27
CA TYR A 112 -4.12 -12.06 -11.43
C TYR A 112 -3.32 -11.83 -10.14
N ILE A 113 -4.00 -11.69 -8.99
CA ILE A 113 -3.33 -11.56 -7.69
C ILE A 113 -2.52 -12.82 -7.37
N ASP A 114 -3.07 -14.00 -7.65
CA ASP A 114 -2.40 -15.27 -7.41
C ASP A 114 -1.12 -15.39 -8.23
N GLU A 115 -1.18 -15.02 -9.51
CA GLU A 115 -0.03 -14.96 -10.41
C GLU A 115 1.01 -13.96 -9.91
N ALA A 116 0.60 -12.73 -9.59
CA ALA A 116 1.48 -11.68 -9.09
C ALA A 116 2.20 -12.12 -7.79
N PHE A 117 1.47 -12.76 -6.87
CA PHE A 117 2.02 -13.29 -5.63
C PHE A 117 2.98 -14.45 -5.87
N THR A 118 2.65 -15.37 -6.78
CA THR A 118 3.52 -16.49 -7.15
C THR A 118 4.82 -15.97 -7.74
N ASN A 119 4.73 -15.05 -8.70
CA ASN A 119 5.88 -14.40 -9.33
C ASN A 119 6.73 -13.65 -8.29
N GLY A 120 6.10 -12.97 -7.33
CA GLY A 120 6.79 -12.35 -6.20
C GLY A 120 7.57 -13.36 -5.35
N ILE A 121 6.94 -14.46 -4.93
CA ILE A 121 7.59 -15.50 -4.11
C ILE A 121 8.81 -16.10 -4.82
N LEU A 122 8.75 -16.26 -6.14
CA LEU A 122 9.81 -16.83 -6.98
C LEU A 122 11.00 -15.87 -7.20
N LYS A 123 10.79 -14.55 -7.11
CA LYS A 123 11.83 -13.52 -7.25
C LYS A 123 12.73 -13.40 -6.00
N LYS A 124 13.43 -14.49 -5.66
CA LYS A 124 14.24 -14.61 -4.44
C LYS A 124 15.39 -13.61 -4.31
N GLU A 125 15.93 -13.14 -5.44
CA GLU A 125 17.06 -12.20 -5.49
C GLU A 125 16.62 -10.74 -5.43
N VAL A 126 15.34 -10.46 -5.67
CA VAL A 126 14.81 -9.09 -5.82
C VAL A 126 13.95 -8.69 -4.63
N LEU A 127 13.15 -9.61 -4.09
CA LEU A 127 12.25 -9.32 -2.98
C LEU A 127 12.85 -9.75 -1.63
N ASP A 128 12.70 -8.86 -0.66
CA ASP A 128 13.13 -9.11 0.70
C ASP A 128 12.41 -10.33 1.31
N PRO A 129 13.08 -11.14 2.15
CA PRO A 129 12.46 -12.28 2.84
C PRO A 129 11.18 -11.93 3.62
N ALA A 130 11.11 -10.74 4.23
CA ALA A 130 9.92 -10.28 4.94
C ALA A 130 8.74 -10.07 3.98
N ILE A 131 8.99 -9.44 2.83
CA ILE A 131 7.98 -9.23 1.79
C ILE A 131 7.52 -10.57 1.23
N ARG A 132 8.42 -11.51 0.94
CA ARG A 132 8.06 -12.85 0.44
C ARG A 132 7.22 -13.63 1.45
N THR A 133 7.54 -13.52 2.74
CA THR A 133 6.74 -14.13 3.81
C THR A 133 5.35 -13.52 3.87
N ALA A 134 5.24 -12.19 3.78
CA ALA A 134 3.97 -11.47 3.74
C ALA A 134 3.11 -11.87 2.52
N ILE A 135 3.70 -11.96 1.33
CA ILE A 135 3.03 -12.45 0.11
C ILE A 135 2.52 -13.88 0.34
N GLY A 136 3.31 -14.76 0.95
CA GLY A 136 2.89 -16.12 1.28
C GLY A 136 1.66 -16.18 2.18
N LEU A 137 1.58 -15.29 3.18
CA LEU A 137 0.38 -15.13 4.02
C LEU A 137 -0.80 -14.58 3.22
N GLY A 138 -0.56 -13.61 2.33
CA GLY A 138 -1.55 -13.08 1.39
C GLY A 138 -2.13 -14.17 0.48
N LYS A 139 -1.29 -15.03 -0.09
CA LYS A 139 -1.70 -16.16 -0.94
C LYS A 139 -2.52 -17.19 -0.18
N LYS A 140 -2.16 -17.53 1.06
CA LYS A 140 -2.99 -18.40 1.92
C LYS A 140 -4.40 -17.82 2.15
N THR A 141 -4.47 -16.51 2.31
CA THR A 141 -5.74 -15.79 2.48
C THR A 141 -6.55 -15.81 1.18
N LEU A 142 -5.91 -15.56 0.04
CA LEU A 142 -6.51 -15.65 -1.29
C LEU A 142 -7.09 -17.04 -1.58
N ASN A 143 -6.33 -18.11 -1.29
CA ASN A 143 -6.77 -19.50 -1.45
C ASN A 143 -8.03 -19.82 -0.63
N ARG A 144 -8.17 -19.22 0.56
CA ARG A 144 -9.39 -19.36 1.37
C ARG A 144 -10.60 -18.66 0.74
N TYR A 145 -10.39 -17.58 -0.01
CA TYR A 145 -11.46 -16.94 -0.77
C TYR A 145 -11.82 -17.74 -2.02
N TYR A 146 -10.85 -18.36 -2.69
CA TYR A 146 -11.12 -19.26 -3.82
C TYR A 146 -12.06 -20.39 -3.41
N SER A 147 -11.74 -21.08 -2.31
CA SER A 147 -12.57 -22.19 -1.85
C SER A 147 -14.01 -21.77 -1.52
N LYS A 148 -14.21 -20.55 -1.02
CA LYS A 148 -15.55 -19.99 -0.78
C LYS A 148 -16.28 -19.64 -2.07
N THR A 149 -15.56 -19.11 -3.05
CA THR A 149 -16.10 -18.72 -4.35
C THR A 149 -16.59 -19.94 -5.13
N ASP A 150 -15.82 -21.04 -5.11
CA ASP A 150 -16.20 -22.31 -5.73
C ASP A 150 -17.49 -22.91 -5.12
N THR A 151 -17.67 -22.75 -3.81
CA THR A 151 -18.86 -23.25 -3.10
C THR A 151 -20.07 -22.32 -3.19
N SER A 152 -19.95 -21.13 -3.79
CA SER A 152 -21.01 -20.14 -3.80
C SER A 152 -21.93 -20.28 -5.01
N ASP A 153 -23.22 -20.53 -4.76
CA ASP A 153 -24.24 -20.60 -5.79
C ASP A 153 -24.32 -19.30 -6.63
N LEU A 154 -24.08 -18.15 -6.00
CA LEU A 154 -24.11 -16.85 -6.67
C LEU A 154 -23.01 -16.75 -7.75
N TYR A 155 -21.81 -17.24 -7.45
CA TYR A 155 -20.71 -17.27 -8.42
C TYR A 155 -20.93 -18.32 -9.50
N ARG A 156 -21.52 -19.47 -9.17
CA ARG A 156 -21.90 -20.49 -10.16
C ARG A 156 -22.92 -19.96 -11.16
N ILE A 157 -23.99 -19.31 -10.67
CA ILE A 157 -25.01 -18.65 -11.50
C ILE A 157 -24.37 -17.56 -12.37
N ALA A 158 -23.52 -16.71 -11.80
CA ALA A 158 -22.85 -15.63 -12.54
C ALA A 158 -21.90 -16.14 -13.64
N MET A 159 -21.32 -17.32 -13.45
CA MET A 159 -20.48 -17.99 -14.45
C MET A 159 -21.28 -18.83 -15.46
N GLY A 160 -22.60 -18.96 -15.30
CA GLY A 160 -23.43 -19.83 -16.14
C GLY A 160 -23.18 -21.32 -15.90
N LYS A 161 -22.78 -21.70 -14.69
CA LYS A 161 -22.60 -23.10 -14.23
C LYS A 161 -23.74 -23.59 -13.36
#